data_AF-A0A1I0QIJ3-F1
#
_entry.id   AF-A0A1I0QIJ3-F1
#
_cell.length_a   1.000
_cell.length_b   1.000
_cell.length_c   1.000
_cell.angle_alpha   90.00
_cell.angle_beta   90.00
_cell.angle_gamma   90.00
#
_symmetry.space_group_name_H-M   'P 1'
#
loop_
_entity.id
_entity.type
_entity.pdbx_description
1 polymer ?
#
loop_
_entity_poly.entity_id
_entity_poly.type
_entity_poly.pdbx_seq_one_letter_code
_entity_poly.pdbx_strand_id
1 'polypeptide(L)'
;MTPRKSTNERKVSTYTPFRKITSHIDPMVLYTFLSLLAISIVILAFQVSGKEDCSKGSILLSSQQNAKKHNSFTTGEVITFKADNTGKTRADISWDFGDSTDQAQGLQVYHAFNKAGSYTVTVRGGKCSWHQEVVVVNAIQDNVPLPSSDLFPVIEGPSETLAGRPVTFTNHSSNATKWQWRLLQNGAETHSGKSVVYTFSSPGERILTLIVNGDTSKMVTKHIQVFASQPARRNEHFEPMPFPEEPKPADNAAAAQPVPEKPKTPSISDDEFKFMLAQVIDKQKSAGDFSPFLCNNLNANVLLNDKDTDSFSHFCSRIRGKKRFKIELVNLIKDQNGCVKEIRIRYDKKFLGIF
;
A
#
# COMPACT_ATOMS: atom_id res chain seq x y z
N MET A 1 84.89 -56.21 43.80
CA MET A 1 83.53 -55.69 44.05
C MET A 1 82.57 -56.37 43.09
N THR A 2 81.78 -57.31 43.58
CA THR A 2 80.80 -58.08 42.81
C THR A 2 79.50 -57.30 42.65
N PRO A 3 78.94 -57.14 41.43
CA PRO A 3 77.52 -56.94 41.27
C PRO A 3 76.83 -58.30 41.08
N ARG A 4 75.81 -58.56 41.91
CA ARG A 4 74.87 -59.67 41.78
C ARG A 4 74.18 -59.60 40.42
N LYS A 5 74.26 -60.67 39.62
CA LYS A 5 73.37 -60.88 38.47
C LYS A 5 72.17 -61.71 38.94
N SER A 6 70.98 -61.17 38.71
CA SER A 6 69.71 -61.74 39.14
C SER A 6 69.36 -63.01 38.36
N THR A 7 69.13 -64.09 39.10
CA THR A 7 68.45 -65.30 38.65
C THR A 7 66.96 -64.99 38.57
N ASN A 8 66.37 -64.96 37.38
CA ASN A 8 64.96 -65.29 37.07
C ASN A 8 64.61 -64.88 35.62
N GLU A 9 65.10 -65.63 34.63
CA GLU A 9 64.43 -65.67 33.33
C GLU A 9 63.34 -66.74 33.38
N ARG A 10 62.13 -66.32 33.76
CA ARG A 10 60.93 -67.11 33.55
C ARG A 10 60.70 -67.16 32.03
N LYS A 11 60.94 -68.29 31.39
CA LYS A 11 60.43 -68.56 30.03
C LYS A 11 58.91 -68.43 30.09
N VAL A 12 58.39 -67.27 29.69
CA VAL A 12 56.97 -67.08 29.43
C VAL A 12 56.67 -67.90 28.18
N SER A 13 56.17 -69.11 28.38
CA SER A 13 55.53 -69.86 27.31
C SER A 13 54.28 -69.08 26.93
N THR A 14 54.37 -68.32 25.84
CA THR A 14 53.25 -67.66 25.21
C THR A 14 52.33 -68.75 24.65
N TYR A 15 51.40 -69.20 25.49
CA TYR A 15 50.26 -70.00 25.08
C TYR A 15 49.42 -69.14 24.14
N THR A 16 49.51 -69.40 22.83
CA THR A 16 48.57 -68.87 21.84
C THR A 16 47.35 -69.82 21.78
N PRO A 17 46.20 -69.48 22.39
CA PRO A 17 45.09 -70.41 22.56
C PRO A 17 44.35 -70.80 21.26
N PHE A 18 44.70 -70.25 20.10
CA PHE A 18 43.85 -70.33 18.91
C PHE A 18 44.32 -71.27 17.79
N ARG A 19 45.41 -72.01 17.95
CA ARG A 19 45.97 -72.78 16.82
C ARG A 19 45.36 -74.18 16.58
N LYS A 20 44.31 -74.58 17.32
CA LYS A 20 43.76 -75.96 17.27
C LYS A 20 42.25 -76.09 17.02
N ILE A 21 41.56 -75.04 16.58
CA ILE A 21 40.10 -75.15 16.25
C ILE A 21 39.88 -75.57 14.79
N THR A 22 40.89 -75.52 13.93
CA THR A 22 40.74 -75.70 12.48
C THR A 22 40.94 -77.13 11.96
N SER A 23 41.23 -78.14 12.80
CA SER A 23 41.55 -79.49 12.27
C SER A 23 40.34 -80.39 11.98
N HIS A 24 39.13 -80.01 12.40
CA HIS A 24 37.91 -80.81 12.19
C HIS A 24 36.86 -80.12 11.29
N ILE A 25 37.17 -78.94 10.78
CA ILE A 25 36.26 -78.16 9.94
C ILE A 25 36.81 -78.17 8.53
N ASP A 26 35.99 -78.60 7.57
CA ASP A 26 36.33 -78.57 6.15
C ASP A 26 36.70 -77.12 5.74
N PRO A 27 37.89 -76.89 5.15
CA PRO A 27 38.30 -75.58 4.70
C PRO A 27 37.31 -74.94 3.72
N MET A 28 36.61 -75.72 2.89
CA MET A 28 35.57 -75.18 2.00
C MET A 28 34.40 -74.59 2.80
N VAL A 29 33.98 -75.24 3.88
CA VAL A 29 32.94 -74.74 4.78
C VAL A 29 33.38 -73.43 5.42
N LEU A 30 34.63 -73.33 5.89
CA LEU A 30 35.17 -72.09 6.46
C LEU A 30 35.17 -70.93 5.45
N TYR A 31 35.56 -71.18 4.19
CA TYR A 31 35.52 -70.16 3.14
C TYR A 31 34.10 -69.72 2.81
N THR A 32 33.12 -70.62 2.80
CA THR A 32 31.71 -70.24 2.59
C THR A 32 31.18 -69.38 3.74
N PHE A 33 31.49 -69.70 4.99
CA PHE A 33 31.12 -68.87 6.15
C PHE A 33 31.77 -67.49 6.10
N LEU A 34 33.05 -67.39 5.76
CA LEU A 34 33.75 -66.11 5.60
C LEU A 34 33.17 -65.28 4.44
N SER A 35 32.81 -65.93 3.33
CA SER A 35 32.16 -65.26 2.19
C SER A 35 30.78 -64.72 2.57
N LEU A 36 29.97 -65.50 3.30
CA LEU A 36 28.65 -65.05 3.76
C LEU A 36 28.76 -63.92 4.78
N LEU A 37 29.76 -63.96 5.68
CA LEU A 37 30.05 -62.88 6.62
C LEU A 37 30.45 -61.60 5.87
N ALA A 38 31.32 -61.69 4.86
CA ALA A 38 31.73 -60.56 4.04
C ALA A 38 30.54 -59.94 3.29
N ILE A 39 29.69 -60.77 2.66
CA ILE A 39 28.48 -60.29 1.98
C ILE A 39 27.53 -59.61 2.99
N SER A 40 27.33 -60.19 4.17
CA SER A 40 26.52 -59.59 5.24
C SER A 40 27.07 -58.23 5.68
N ILE A 41 28.39 -58.10 5.85
CA ILE A 41 29.04 -56.82 6.19
C ILE A 41 28.85 -55.79 5.08
N VAL A 42 28.96 -56.18 3.81
CA VAL A 42 28.71 -55.27 2.67
C VAL A 42 27.26 -54.81 2.62
N ILE A 43 26.30 -55.72 2.85
CA ILE A 43 24.87 -55.36 2.93
C ILE A 43 24.61 -54.42 4.10
N LEU A 44 25.19 -54.69 5.28
CA LEU A 44 25.08 -53.82 6.44
C LEU A 44 25.72 -52.45 6.21
N ALA A 45 26.90 -52.39 5.59
CA ALA A 45 27.55 -51.14 5.24
C ALA A 45 26.70 -50.31 4.28
N PHE A 46 26.12 -50.95 3.26
CA PHE A 46 25.21 -50.30 2.32
C PHE A 46 23.94 -49.79 3.02
N GLN A 47 23.36 -50.59 3.93
CA GLN A 47 22.20 -50.19 4.73
C GLN A 47 22.51 -49.04 5.70
N VAL A 48 23.71 -48.98 6.27
CA VAL A 48 24.13 -47.90 7.18
C VAL A 48 24.43 -46.62 6.41
N SER A 49 25.10 -46.70 5.26
CA SER A 49 25.40 -45.53 4.42
C SER A 49 24.16 -44.88 3.79
N GLY A 50 23.04 -45.60 3.69
CA GLY A 50 21.79 -45.09 3.13
C GLY A 50 20.87 -44.37 4.12
N LYS A 51 21.22 -44.26 5.40
CA LYS A 51 20.40 -43.59 6.43
C LYS A 51 20.63 -42.08 6.40
N GLU A 52 19.55 -41.33 6.16
CA GLU A 52 19.55 -39.87 6.37
C GLU A 52 19.08 -39.56 7.81
N ASP A 53 19.83 -38.74 8.54
CA ASP A 53 19.44 -38.30 9.89
C ASP A 53 18.38 -37.20 9.80
N CYS A 54 17.11 -37.59 9.96
CA CYS A 54 15.99 -36.64 9.90
C CYS A 54 15.74 -35.88 11.21
N SER A 55 16.44 -36.18 12.31
CA SER A 55 16.15 -35.64 13.64
C SER A 55 16.52 -34.16 13.86
N LYS A 56 17.23 -33.52 12.92
CA LYS A 56 17.74 -32.15 13.07
C LYS A 56 16.78 -31.07 12.54
N GLY A 57 15.84 -31.43 11.67
CA GLY A 57 14.92 -30.47 11.05
C GLY A 57 13.76 -30.08 11.95
N SER A 58 13.34 -28.82 11.86
CA SER A 58 12.15 -28.29 12.52
C SER A 58 11.40 -27.30 11.63
N ILE A 59 10.12 -27.06 11.97
CA ILE A 59 9.26 -26.11 11.28
C ILE A 59 9.08 -24.90 12.19
N LEU A 60 9.53 -23.73 11.73
CA LEU A 60 9.32 -22.46 12.41
C LEU A 60 8.09 -21.77 11.81
N LEU A 61 7.16 -21.36 12.68
CA LEU A 61 5.96 -20.62 12.30
C LEU A 61 6.07 -19.18 12.80
N SER A 62 5.68 -18.23 11.96
CA SER A 62 5.60 -16.82 12.35
C SER A 62 4.40 -16.14 11.68
N SER A 63 3.73 -15.27 12.42
CA SER A 63 2.67 -14.40 11.91
C SER A 63 2.71 -13.04 12.59
N GLN A 64 2.23 -12.01 11.87
CA GLN A 64 2.11 -10.64 12.35
C GLN A 64 1.21 -10.51 13.60
N GLN A 65 0.17 -11.34 13.71
CA GLN A 65 -0.84 -11.21 14.77
C GLN A 65 -0.55 -12.08 16.01
N ASN A 66 0.26 -13.13 15.87
CA ASN A 66 0.51 -14.11 16.93
C ASN A 66 2.00 -14.36 17.16
N ALA A 67 2.80 -13.29 17.30
CA ALA A 67 4.25 -13.36 17.51
C ALA A 67 4.71 -14.08 18.80
N LYS A 68 3.78 -14.56 19.66
CA LYS A 68 4.08 -15.21 20.94
C LYS A 68 3.29 -16.49 21.24
N LYS A 69 2.36 -16.92 20.37
CA LYS A 69 1.52 -18.12 20.60
C LYS A 69 1.92 -19.19 19.59
N HIS A 70 2.62 -20.21 20.05
CA HIS A 70 3.47 -21.04 19.18
C HIS A 70 2.73 -21.88 18.11
N ASN A 71 1.41 -22.10 18.22
CA ASN A 71 0.69 -22.99 17.30
C ASN A 71 -0.79 -22.62 17.06
N SER A 72 -1.24 -21.42 17.46
CA SER A 72 -2.66 -21.04 17.38
C SER A 72 -2.82 -19.77 16.55
N PHE A 73 -3.58 -19.87 15.45
CA PHE A 73 -3.79 -18.83 14.45
C PHE A 73 -5.27 -18.67 14.12
N THR A 74 -5.62 -17.63 13.38
CA THR A 74 -7.00 -17.33 12.98
C THR A 74 -7.26 -17.64 11.50
N THR A 75 -8.51 -17.94 11.14
CA THR A 75 -8.91 -18.14 9.75
C THR A 75 -8.59 -16.93 8.88
N GLY A 76 -7.93 -17.13 7.73
CA GLY A 76 -7.53 -16.08 6.80
C GLY A 76 -6.23 -15.34 7.16
N GLU A 77 -5.61 -15.66 8.29
CA GLU A 77 -4.31 -15.13 8.69
C GLU A 77 -3.19 -15.74 7.81
N VAL A 78 -2.30 -14.90 7.27
CA VAL A 78 -1.14 -15.37 6.50
C VAL A 78 -0.04 -15.80 7.46
N ILE A 79 0.25 -17.10 7.47
CA ILE A 79 1.28 -17.71 8.30
C ILE A 79 2.53 -17.92 7.45
N THR A 80 3.67 -17.52 7.98
CA THR A 80 4.98 -17.81 7.40
C THR A 80 5.50 -19.13 7.95
N PHE A 81 5.80 -20.05 7.05
CA PHE A 81 6.40 -21.34 7.37
C PHE A 81 7.84 -21.37 6.90
N LYS A 82 8.76 -21.71 7.80
CA LYS A 82 10.18 -21.81 7.48
C LYS A 82 10.73 -23.18 7.91
N ALA A 83 11.40 -23.85 6.99
CA ALA A 83 12.15 -25.07 7.29
C ALA A 83 13.48 -24.67 7.92
N ASP A 84 13.72 -25.10 9.16
CA ASP A 84 14.92 -24.79 9.91
C ASP A 84 15.73 -26.05 10.21
N ASN A 85 17.06 -25.93 10.19
CA ASN A 85 18.01 -27.01 10.47
C ASN A 85 17.80 -28.34 9.69
N THR A 86 17.15 -28.30 8.52
CA THR A 86 16.89 -29.50 7.70
C THR A 86 18.10 -29.97 6.89
N GLY A 87 19.10 -29.10 6.69
CA GLY A 87 20.29 -29.40 5.86
C GLY A 87 19.97 -29.63 4.37
N LYS A 88 18.76 -29.27 3.92
CA LYS A 88 18.29 -29.43 2.52
C LYS A 88 18.25 -28.10 1.79
N THR A 89 18.30 -28.12 0.45
CA THR A 89 18.22 -26.91 -0.37
C THR A 89 16.78 -26.57 -0.75
N ARG A 90 16.54 -25.36 -1.29
CA ARG A 90 15.21 -24.90 -1.73
C ARG A 90 14.51 -25.88 -2.69
N ALA A 91 15.27 -26.51 -3.58
CA ALA A 91 14.73 -27.39 -4.62
C ALA A 91 14.27 -28.75 -4.07
N ASP A 92 14.72 -29.12 -2.87
CA ASP A 92 14.46 -30.44 -2.29
C ASP A 92 13.30 -30.45 -1.30
N ILE A 93 12.70 -29.29 -1.02
CA ILE A 93 11.70 -29.11 0.05
C ILE A 93 10.31 -28.84 -0.52
N SER A 94 9.38 -29.73 -0.20
CA SER A 94 7.95 -29.58 -0.49
C SER A 94 7.12 -29.50 0.80
N TRP A 95 6.10 -28.66 0.78
CA TRP A 95 5.18 -28.40 1.88
C TRP A 95 3.79 -28.91 1.54
N ASP A 96 3.14 -29.49 2.53
CA ASP A 96 1.76 -29.97 2.46
C ASP A 96 1.05 -29.47 3.71
N PHE A 97 0.03 -28.64 3.54
CA PHE A 97 -0.59 -27.92 4.66
C PHE A 97 -1.73 -28.72 5.32
N GLY A 98 -2.13 -29.86 4.75
CA GLY A 98 -3.17 -30.72 5.32
C GLY A 98 -4.60 -30.18 5.20
N ASP A 99 -4.81 -29.10 4.43
CA ASP A 99 -6.12 -28.46 4.21
C ASP A 99 -6.64 -28.62 2.77
N SER A 100 -6.11 -29.61 2.04
CA SER A 100 -6.39 -29.91 0.62
C SER A 100 -5.93 -28.86 -0.40
N THR A 101 -5.11 -27.89 0.02
CA THR A 101 -4.49 -26.93 -0.91
C THR A 101 -3.28 -27.52 -1.63
N ASP A 102 -2.89 -26.89 -2.74
CA ASP A 102 -1.73 -27.31 -3.53
C ASP A 102 -0.44 -27.24 -2.70
N GLN A 103 0.46 -28.19 -2.96
CA GLN A 103 1.77 -28.24 -2.29
C GLN A 103 2.63 -27.03 -2.67
N ALA A 104 3.34 -26.47 -1.69
CA ALA A 104 4.28 -25.38 -1.92
C ALA A 104 5.74 -25.88 -1.93
N GLN A 105 6.65 -25.13 -2.55
CA GLN A 105 8.08 -25.48 -2.61
C GLN A 105 8.97 -24.33 -2.12
N GLY A 106 9.97 -24.67 -1.32
CA GLY A 106 11.03 -23.76 -0.90
C GLY A 106 11.36 -23.81 0.59
N LEU A 107 12.40 -23.06 0.99
CA LEU A 107 12.84 -23.00 2.40
C LEU A 107 11.90 -22.18 3.29
N GLN A 108 11.20 -21.22 2.70
CA GLN A 108 10.21 -20.38 3.35
C GLN A 108 9.02 -20.20 2.41
N VAL A 109 7.81 -20.46 2.91
CA VAL A 109 6.55 -20.36 2.17
C VAL A 109 5.49 -19.65 3.02
N TYR A 110 4.45 -19.15 2.36
CA TYR A 110 3.34 -18.45 3.00
C TYR A 110 2.05 -19.21 2.72
N HIS A 111 1.23 -19.40 3.74
CA HIS A 111 -0.06 -20.07 3.60
C HIS A 111 -1.10 -19.50 4.55
N ALA A 112 -2.37 -19.55 4.15
CA ALA A 112 -3.50 -19.09 4.96
C ALA A 112 -4.61 -20.14 4.93
N PHE A 113 -5.13 -20.49 6.11
CA PHE A 113 -6.19 -21.48 6.26
C PHE A 113 -7.56 -20.81 6.25
N ASN A 114 -8.44 -21.26 5.36
CA ASN A 114 -9.77 -20.66 5.18
C ASN A 114 -10.84 -21.21 6.13
N LYS A 115 -10.58 -22.34 6.79
CA LYS A 115 -11.52 -22.99 7.71
C LYS A 115 -10.84 -23.20 9.06
N ALA A 116 -11.60 -23.01 10.14
CA ALA A 116 -11.10 -23.39 11.46
C ALA A 116 -10.98 -24.91 11.57
N GLY A 117 -9.94 -25.37 12.25
CA GLY A 117 -9.57 -26.77 12.38
C GLY A 117 -8.14 -26.92 12.88
N SER A 118 -7.78 -28.14 13.27
CA SER A 118 -6.39 -28.52 13.46
C SER A 118 -5.85 -29.09 12.16
N TYR A 119 -4.73 -28.55 11.69
CA TYR A 119 -4.05 -28.96 10.47
C TYR A 119 -2.66 -29.49 10.79
N THR A 120 -2.28 -30.59 10.16
CA THR A 120 -0.91 -31.12 10.26
C THR A 120 -0.11 -30.69 9.05
N VAL A 121 0.73 -29.68 9.24
CA VAL A 121 1.64 -29.20 8.19
C VAL A 121 2.83 -30.14 8.10
N THR A 122 3.07 -30.64 6.90
CA THR A 122 4.11 -31.62 6.59
C THR A 122 5.15 -31.02 5.65
N VAL A 123 6.41 -31.10 6.03
CA VAL A 123 7.56 -30.76 5.19
C VAL A 123 8.26 -32.03 4.79
N ARG A 124 8.42 -32.24 3.48
CA ARG A 124 9.17 -33.38 2.93
C ARG A 124 10.45 -32.87 2.28
N GLY A 125 11.57 -33.50 2.61
CA GLY A 125 12.89 -33.20 2.08
C GLY A 125 13.69 -34.48 1.84
N GLY A 126 13.79 -34.94 0.60
CA GLY A 126 14.40 -36.23 0.28
C GLY A 126 13.65 -37.39 0.91
N LYS A 127 14.32 -38.18 1.78
CA LYS A 127 13.68 -39.26 2.55
C LYS A 127 13.11 -38.81 3.90
N CYS A 128 13.30 -37.55 4.27
CA CYS A 128 12.88 -37.00 5.55
C CYS A 128 11.51 -36.32 5.46
N SER A 129 10.72 -36.48 6.53
CA SER A 129 9.43 -35.82 6.70
C SER A 129 9.34 -35.24 8.11
N TRP A 130 8.96 -33.98 8.22
CA TRP A 130 8.72 -33.26 9.47
C TRP A 130 7.28 -32.80 9.54
N HIS A 131 6.69 -32.82 10.73
CA HIS A 131 5.29 -32.50 10.94
C HIS A 131 5.13 -31.46 12.05
N GLN A 132 4.20 -30.53 11.86
CA GLN A 132 3.86 -29.50 12.83
C GLN A 132 2.34 -29.34 12.89
N GLU A 133 1.78 -29.39 14.10
CA GLU A 133 0.36 -29.14 14.31
C GLU A 133 0.08 -27.64 14.37
N VAL A 134 -0.90 -27.20 13.60
CA VAL A 134 -1.35 -25.81 13.50
C VAL A 134 -2.84 -25.76 13.83
N VAL A 135 -3.19 -25.08 14.91
CA VAL A 135 -4.57 -24.91 15.34
C VAL A 135 -5.10 -23.60 14.80
N VAL A 136 -6.05 -23.68 13.87
CA VAL A 136 -6.73 -22.52 13.31
C VAL A 136 -8.07 -22.41 14.00
N VAL A 137 -8.25 -21.36 14.77
CA VAL A 137 -9.56 -21.00 15.32
C VAL A 137 -10.28 -20.11 14.33
N ASN A 138 -11.62 -20.11 14.37
CA ASN A 138 -12.37 -19.07 13.68
C ASN A 138 -11.79 -17.74 14.16
N ALA A 139 -11.55 -16.81 13.22
CA ALA A 139 -11.40 -15.43 13.63
C ALA A 139 -12.61 -15.14 14.51
N ILE A 140 -12.40 -14.98 15.82
CA ILE A 140 -13.42 -14.40 16.67
C ILE A 140 -13.68 -13.09 15.95
N GLN A 141 -14.91 -12.87 15.50
CA GLN A 141 -15.40 -11.52 15.33
C GLN A 141 -15.43 -10.95 16.74
N ASP A 142 -14.24 -10.69 17.26
CA ASP A 142 -14.06 -9.77 18.31
C ASP A 142 -14.61 -8.51 17.66
N ASN A 143 -15.74 -8.05 18.20
CA ASN A 143 -16.07 -6.64 18.22
C ASN A 143 -14.98 -5.85 18.98
N VAL A 144 -13.70 -6.22 18.84
CA VAL A 144 -12.62 -5.25 18.72
C VAL A 144 -13.04 -4.43 17.51
N PRO A 145 -13.42 -3.15 17.68
CA PRO A 145 -13.63 -2.27 16.55
C PRO A 145 -12.44 -2.47 15.62
N LEU A 146 -12.69 -2.74 14.33
CA LEU A 146 -11.63 -2.74 13.33
C LEU A 146 -10.66 -1.59 13.70
N PRO A 147 -9.33 -1.78 13.74
CA PRO A 147 -8.44 -0.63 13.75
C PRO A 147 -8.96 0.26 12.63
N SER A 148 -9.53 1.41 13.04
CA SER A 148 -10.47 2.19 12.23
C SER A 148 -10.01 2.16 10.79
N SER A 149 -10.78 1.50 9.90
CA SER A 149 -10.66 1.61 8.44
C SER A 149 -10.09 2.98 8.16
N ASP A 150 -8.85 3.07 7.68
CA ASP A 150 -8.04 4.29 7.70
C ASP A 150 -8.90 5.55 7.66
N LEU A 151 -9.28 6.04 8.86
CA LEU A 151 -10.24 7.12 8.96
C LEU A 151 -9.47 8.37 8.61
N PHE A 152 -9.55 8.81 7.36
CA PHE A 152 -9.00 10.09 6.93
C PHE A 152 -10.11 11.14 7.04
N PRO A 153 -10.20 11.90 8.15
CA PRO A 153 -11.19 12.94 8.26
C PRO A 153 -10.96 14.00 7.18
N VAL A 154 -12.03 14.42 6.51
CA VAL A 154 -11.97 15.49 5.50
C VAL A 154 -12.76 16.68 6.02
N ILE A 155 -12.21 17.89 5.86
CA ILE A 155 -12.89 19.15 6.17
C ILE A 155 -13.45 19.76 4.87
N GLU A 156 -14.75 19.68 4.70
CA GLU A 156 -15.48 20.38 3.65
C GLU A 156 -15.84 21.81 4.10
N GLY A 157 -15.78 22.76 3.18
CA GLY A 157 -15.96 24.18 3.44
C GLY A 157 -15.05 25.04 2.55
N PRO A 158 -15.30 26.35 2.45
CA PRO A 158 -14.53 27.22 1.58
C PRO A 158 -13.10 27.43 2.11
N SER A 159 -12.15 27.53 1.19
CA SER A 159 -10.75 27.88 1.51
C SER A 159 -10.51 29.39 1.54
N GLU A 160 -11.47 30.19 1.08
CA GLU A 160 -11.41 31.64 1.01
C GLU A 160 -12.72 32.26 1.49
N THR A 161 -12.66 33.34 2.26
CA THR A 161 -13.85 34.06 2.74
C THR A 161 -13.57 35.54 3.02
N LEU A 162 -14.62 36.34 3.19
CA LEU A 162 -14.52 37.75 3.59
C LEU A 162 -14.73 37.88 5.10
N ALA A 163 -13.97 38.79 5.72
CA ALA A 163 -14.17 39.14 7.12
C ALA A 163 -15.61 39.60 7.39
N GLY A 164 -16.18 39.14 8.50
CA GLY A 164 -17.56 39.44 8.91
C GLY A 164 -18.64 38.55 8.29
N ARG A 165 -18.30 37.61 7.38
CA ARG A 165 -19.26 36.64 6.85
C ARG A 165 -19.20 35.30 7.61
N PRO A 166 -20.34 34.70 7.97
CA PRO A 166 -20.37 33.37 8.57
C PRO A 166 -20.05 32.31 7.51
N VAL A 167 -19.23 31.34 7.90
CA VAL A 167 -18.77 30.22 7.07
C VAL A 167 -18.97 28.91 7.80
N THR A 168 -19.56 27.94 7.11
CA THR A 168 -19.79 26.59 7.65
C THR A 168 -18.70 25.63 7.18
N PHE A 169 -18.18 24.84 8.10
CA PHE A 169 -17.31 23.70 7.84
C PHE A 169 -17.99 22.42 8.29
N THR A 170 -17.85 21.36 7.51
CA THR A 170 -18.52 20.08 7.74
C THR A 170 -17.55 18.93 7.54
N ASN A 171 -17.73 17.86 8.32
CA ASN A 171 -17.01 16.61 8.13
C ASN A 171 -17.93 15.53 7.55
N HIS A 172 -17.51 14.96 6.42
CA HIS A 172 -18.21 13.88 5.71
C HIS A 172 -17.47 12.53 5.75
N SER A 173 -16.44 12.38 6.58
CA SER A 173 -15.74 11.09 6.68
C SER A 173 -16.66 9.99 7.25
N SER A 174 -16.68 8.85 6.58
CA SER A 174 -17.34 7.62 7.04
C SER A 174 -16.75 7.14 8.37
N ASN A 175 -17.56 6.65 9.31
CA ASN A 175 -17.13 6.15 10.63
C ASN A 175 -16.66 7.22 11.64
N ALA A 176 -16.97 8.50 11.39
CA ALA A 176 -16.83 9.57 12.39
C ALA A 176 -18.03 9.57 13.36
N THR A 177 -17.75 9.48 14.66
CA THR A 177 -18.77 9.48 15.75
C THR A 177 -18.64 10.66 16.69
N LYS A 178 -17.43 11.21 16.85
CA LYS A 178 -17.14 12.41 17.64
C LYS A 178 -16.29 13.37 16.84
N TRP A 179 -16.53 14.67 16.96
CA TRP A 179 -15.80 15.73 16.26
C TRP A 179 -15.33 16.78 17.24
N GLN A 180 -14.10 17.24 17.06
CA GLN A 180 -13.52 18.35 17.79
C GLN A 180 -12.88 19.31 16.80
N TRP A 181 -13.49 20.48 16.66
CA TRP A 181 -13.04 21.56 15.79
C TRP A 181 -12.33 22.62 16.61
N ARG A 182 -11.17 23.10 16.16
CA ARG A 182 -10.44 24.17 16.83
C ARG A 182 -9.60 24.99 15.87
N LEU A 183 -9.61 26.30 16.01
CA LEU A 183 -8.69 27.19 15.30
C LEU A 183 -7.30 27.14 15.96
N LEU A 184 -6.24 27.10 15.16
CA LEU A 184 -4.87 27.10 15.66
C LEU A 184 -4.43 28.53 16.03
N GLN A 185 -5.00 29.06 17.11
CA GLN A 185 -4.68 30.37 17.69
C GLN A 185 -4.78 30.32 19.22
N ASN A 186 -4.11 31.25 19.91
CA ASN A 186 -4.14 31.29 21.37
C ASN A 186 -5.56 31.58 21.88
N GLY A 187 -6.04 30.78 22.84
CA GLY A 187 -7.36 30.94 23.44
C GLY A 187 -8.54 30.50 22.55
N ALA A 188 -8.29 29.75 21.46
CA ALA A 188 -9.36 29.25 20.61
C ALA A 188 -10.30 28.28 21.33
N GLU A 189 -11.60 28.53 21.20
CA GLU A 189 -12.64 27.61 21.67
C GLU A 189 -12.66 26.32 20.84
N THR A 190 -13.05 25.23 21.51
CA THR A 190 -13.24 23.92 20.86
C THR A 190 -14.72 23.68 20.64
N HIS A 191 -15.11 23.42 19.39
CA HIS A 191 -16.50 23.13 19.04
C HIS A 191 -16.68 21.64 18.76
N SER A 192 -17.87 21.13 19.04
CA SER A 192 -18.25 19.74 18.80
C SER A 192 -19.39 19.66 17.79
N GLY A 193 -19.53 18.51 17.14
CA GLY A 193 -20.60 18.24 16.17
C GLY A 193 -20.08 18.08 14.74
N LYS A 194 -20.92 17.51 13.87
CA LYS A 194 -20.54 17.16 12.49
C LYS A 194 -20.22 18.39 11.61
N SER A 195 -20.77 19.55 11.96
CA SER A 195 -20.55 20.83 11.30
C SER A 195 -20.33 21.93 12.33
N VAL A 196 -19.56 22.97 11.96
CA VAL A 196 -19.30 24.15 12.77
C VAL A 196 -19.39 25.41 11.90
N VAL A 197 -19.87 26.52 12.48
CA VAL A 197 -19.94 27.82 11.81
C VAL A 197 -18.97 28.79 12.46
N TYR A 198 -18.09 29.41 11.67
CA TYR A 198 -17.16 30.45 12.11
C TYR A 198 -17.44 31.77 11.42
N THR A 199 -17.27 32.88 12.15
CA THR A 199 -17.25 34.23 11.58
C THR A 199 -15.92 34.88 11.93
N PHE A 200 -15.11 35.20 10.92
CA PHE A 200 -13.78 35.78 11.13
C PHE A 200 -13.87 37.30 11.13
N SER A 201 -13.48 37.95 12.22
CA SER A 201 -13.57 39.42 12.37
C SER A 201 -12.46 40.18 11.65
N SER A 202 -11.31 39.57 11.43
CA SER A 202 -10.14 40.20 10.82
C SER A 202 -9.58 39.40 9.64
N PRO A 203 -9.01 40.07 8.63
CA PRO A 203 -8.35 39.41 7.51
C PRO A 203 -7.08 38.66 7.95
N GLY A 204 -6.61 37.77 7.08
CA GLY A 204 -5.41 36.96 7.26
C GLY A 204 -5.69 35.46 7.16
N GLU A 205 -4.62 34.69 7.28
CA GLU A 205 -4.69 33.23 7.23
C GLU A 205 -5.21 32.66 8.56
N ARG A 206 -6.08 31.65 8.48
CA ARG A 206 -6.61 30.90 9.62
C ARG A 206 -6.44 29.42 9.36
N ILE A 207 -5.94 28.69 10.36
CA ILE A 207 -5.78 27.24 10.28
C ILE A 207 -6.84 26.59 11.16
N LEU A 208 -7.75 25.85 10.54
CA LEU A 208 -8.76 25.06 11.23
C LEU A 208 -8.27 23.62 11.38
N THR A 209 -8.36 23.08 12.59
CA THR A 209 -8.03 21.68 12.88
C THR A 209 -9.30 20.89 13.20
N LEU A 210 -9.32 19.63 12.77
CA LEU A 210 -10.35 18.67 13.09
C LEU A 210 -9.72 17.39 13.65
N ILE A 211 -10.19 16.97 14.82
CA ILE A 211 -9.93 15.65 15.42
C ILE A 211 -11.24 14.88 15.44
N VAL A 212 -11.21 13.64 14.95
CA VAL A 212 -12.37 12.75 14.93
C VAL A 212 -12.13 11.57 15.87
N ASN A 213 -13.18 11.14 16.58
CA ASN A 213 -13.14 10.00 17.51
C ASN A 213 -12.08 10.10 18.63
N GLY A 214 -11.54 11.30 18.88
CA GLY A 214 -10.46 11.51 19.86
C GLY A 214 -9.09 11.02 19.39
N ASP A 215 -8.93 10.64 18.12
CA ASP A 215 -7.66 10.19 17.56
C ASP A 215 -6.83 11.38 17.08
N THR A 216 -5.87 11.81 17.91
CA THR A 216 -4.96 12.92 17.61
C THR A 216 -3.96 12.57 16.50
N SER A 217 -3.71 11.29 16.23
CA SER A 217 -2.77 10.87 15.18
C SER A 217 -3.31 11.11 13.77
N LYS A 218 -4.64 11.22 13.64
CA LYS A 218 -5.35 11.49 12.38
C LYS A 218 -5.90 12.92 12.32
N MET A 219 -5.30 13.85 13.07
CA MET A 219 -5.67 15.26 13.02
C MET A 219 -5.44 15.82 11.62
N VAL A 220 -6.46 16.49 11.08
CA VAL A 220 -6.36 17.17 9.78
C VAL A 220 -6.50 18.68 9.93
N THR A 221 -5.83 19.41 9.05
CA THR A 221 -5.82 20.86 9.02
C THR A 221 -6.39 21.39 7.71
N LYS A 222 -7.01 22.57 7.77
CA LYS A 222 -7.47 23.32 6.60
C LYS A 222 -7.04 24.77 6.73
N HIS A 223 -6.38 25.27 5.69
CA HIS A 223 -6.00 26.68 5.56
C HIS A 223 -7.15 27.47 4.96
N ILE A 224 -7.48 28.58 5.60
CA ILE A 224 -8.58 29.47 5.22
C ILE A 224 -8.00 30.88 5.08
N GLN A 225 -8.08 31.45 3.88
CA GLN A 225 -7.67 32.82 3.63
C GLN A 225 -8.84 33.77 3.83
N VAL A 226 -8.74 34.66 4.82
CA VAL A 226 -9.75 35.68 5.09
C VAL A 226 -9.32 37.00 4.45
N PHE A 227 -10.10 37.48 3.49
CA PHE A 227 -9.91 38.79 2.87
C PHE A 227 -10.66 39.87 3.64
N ALA A 228 -10.17 41.11 3.57
CA ALA A 228 -10.88 42.23 4.16
C ALA A 228 -12.26 42.38 3.49
N SER A 229 -13.32 42.61 4.28
CA SER A 229 -14.57 43.08 3.69
C SER A 229 -14.30 44.42 3.02
N GLN A 230 -14.83 44.62 1.81
CA GLN A 230 -14.81 45.95 1.21
C GLN A 230 -15.52 46.89 2.18
N PRO A 231 -14.90 48.03 2.57
CA PRO A 231 -15.65 49.05 3.26
C PRO A 231 -16.85 49.39 2.38
N ALA A 232 -18.04 49.46 2.97
CA ALA A 232 -19.17 50.07 2.29
C ALA A 232 -18.63 51.39 1.73
N ARG A 233 -18.62 51.55 0.39
CA ARG A 233 -18.32 52.85 -0.21
C ARG A 233 -19.30 53.79 0.48
N ARG A 234 -18.76 54.64 1.36
CA ARG A 234 -19.47 55.83 1.83
C ARG A 234 -20.01 56.44 0.55
N ASN A 235 -21.32 56.63 0.46
CA ASN A 235 -21.94 57.32 -0.66
C ASN A 235 -21.28 58.71 -0.71
N GLU A 236 -20.15 58.83 -1.39
CA GLU A 236 -19.72 60.09 -1.95
C GLU A 236 -20.84 60.43 -2.91
N HIS A 237 -21.53 61.50 -2.56
CA HIS A 237 -22.59 62.10 -3.33
C HIS A 237 -22.11 62.19 -4.77
N PHE A 238 -22.61 61.27 -5.61
CA PHE A 238 -22.33 61.28 -7.03
C PHE A 238 -23.12 62.47 -7.57
N GLU A 239 -22.50 63.65 -7.63
CA GLU A 239 -23.02 64.72 -8.46
C GLU A 239 -22.94 64.23 -9.91
N PRO A 240 -24.08 63.97 -10.56
CA PRO A 240 -24.06 63.57 -11.95
C PRO A 240 -23.47 64.72 -12.76
N MET A 241 -22.49 64.44 -13.62
CA MET A 241 -22.11 65.41 -14.65
C MET A 241 -23.37 65.83 -15.42
N PRO A 242 -23.54 67.14 -15.70
CA PRO A 242 -24.72 67.61 -16.42
C PRO A 242 -24.74 66.96 -17.80
N PHE A 243 -25.76 66.15 -18.05
CA PHE A 243 -26.01 65.60 -19.38
C PHE A 243 -26.39 66.74 -20.34
N PRO A 244 -25.91 66.74 -21.60
CA PRO A 244 -26.43 67.62 -22.64
C PRO A 244 -27.93 67.37 -22.81
N GLU A 245 -28.74 68.43 -22.79
CA GLU A 245 -30.18 68.36 -22.99
C GLU A 245 -30.52 67.82 -24.38
N GLU A 246 -31.17 66.66 -24.43
CA GLU A 246 -31.88 66.18 -25.60
C GLU A 246 -33.42 66.27 -25.40
N PRO A 247 -34.18 66.49 -26.48
CA PRO A 247 -35.57 66.94 -26.40
C PRO A 247 -36.54 65.80 -26.05
N LYS A 248 -37.48 66.09 -25.14
CA LYS A 248 -38.69 65.29 -24.85
C LYS A 248 -39.79 65.58 -25.91
N PRO A 249 -40.89 64.79 -25.95
CA PRO A 249 -41.02 63.32 -26.01
C PRO A 249 -42.04 62.90 -27.09
N ALA A 250 -42.13 61.60 -27.42
CA ALA A 250 -43.36 61.05 -28.00
C ALA A 250 -43.67 59.70 -27.36
N ASP A 251 -44.95 59.55 -27.04
CA ASP A 251 -45.54 58.49 -26.26
C ASP A 251 -45.30 57.09 -26.85
N ASN A 252 -45.04 56.12 -25.98
CA ASN A 252 -45.81 54.88 -25.90
C ASN A 252 -45.23 53.95 -24.82
N ALA A 253 -46.10 53.57 -23.90
CA ALA A 253 -45.86 52.50 -22.94
C ALA A 253 -45.78 51.15 -23.67
N ALA A 254 -44.65 50.45 -23.57
CA ALA A 254 -44.56 49.02 -23.85
C ALA A 254 -43.39 48.38 -23.09
N ALA A 255 -43.77 47.51 -22.15
CA ALA A 255 -43.06 46.32 -21.64
C ALA A 255 -41.53 46.36 -21.45
N ALA A 256 -41.13 46.19 -20.18
CA ALA A 256 -39.79 45.78 -19.79
C ALA A 256 -39.33 44.55 -20.58
N GLN A 257 -38.22 44.68 -21.30
CA GLN A 257 -37.51 43.56 -21.89
C GLN A 257 -36.45 43.03 -20.90
N PRO A 258 -36.30 41.71 -20.76
CA PRO A 258 -35.36 41.11 -19.81
C PRO A 258 -33.91 41.35 -20.22
N VAL A 259 -33.08 41.67 -19.22
CA VAL A 259 -31.62 41.73 -19.30
C VAL A 259 -31.09 40.41 -19.89
N PRO A 260 -30.18 40.43 -20.89
CA PRO A 260 -29.71 39.22 -21.56
C PRO A 260 -28.94 38.32 -20.58
N GLU A 261 -29.44 37.10 -20.38
CA GLU A 261 -28.79 36.03 -19.61
C GLU A 261 -27.47 35.66 -20.33
N LYS A 262 -26.33 35.96 -19.68
CA LYS A 262 -25.00 35.63 -20.23
C LYS A 262 -24.79 34.10 -20.22
N PRO A 263 -24.17 33.51 -21.26
CA PRO A 263 -24.14 32.06 -21.48
C PRO A 263 -23.42 31.32 -20.34
N LYS A 264 -24.09 30.33 -19.75
CA LYS A 264 -23.50 29.38 -18.79
C LYS A 264 -22.49 28.49 -19.50
N THR A 265 -21.20 28.81 -19.40
CA THR A 265 -20.13 27.86 -19.75
C THR A 265 -20.24 26.63 -18.83
N PRO A 266 -20.15 25.41 -19.36
CA PRO A 266 -20.18 24.20 -18.53
C PRO A 266 -18.97 24.19 -17.59
N SER A 267 -19.22 24.13 -16.28
CA SER A 267 -18.17 24.09 -15.27
C SER A 267 -17.54 22.70 -15.22
N ILE A 268 -16.32 22.55 -15.73
CA ILE A 268 -15.54 21.30 -15.66
C ILE A 268 -14.56 21.32 -14.47
N SER A 269 -14.42 20.21 -13.77
CA SER A 269 -13.41 20.06 -12.69
C SER A 269 -12.03 19.68 -13.25
N ASP A 270 -10.97 19.91 -12.49
CA ASP A 270 -9.59 19.60 -12.91
C ASP A 270 -9.40 18.09 -13.16
N ASP A 271 -10.01 17.24 -12.35
CA ASP A 271 -9.97 15.78 -12.49
C ASP A 271 -10.74 15.29 -13.71
N GLU A 272 -11.89 15.90 -14.00
CA GLU A 272 -12.67 15.59 -15.19
C GLU A 272 -11.93 16.01 -16.47
N PHE A 273 -11.29 17.19 -16.46
CA PHE A 273 -10.45 17.66 -17.56
C PHE A 273 -9.22 16.76 -17.76
N LYS A 274 -8.61 16.29 -16.67
CA LYS A 274 -7.52 15.30 -16.71
C LYS A 274 -7.98 13.98 -17.33
N PHE A 275 -9.18 13.51 -16.97
CA PHE A 275 -9.75 12.30 -17.57
C PHE A 275 -10.02 12.49 -19.07
N MET A 276 -10.57 13.63 -19.47
CA MET A 276 -10.75 13.96 -20.89
C MET A 276 -9.41 14.01 -21.65
N LEU A 277 -8.34 14.53 -21.05
CA LEU A 277 -7.00 14.49 -21.65
C LEU A 277 -6.45 13.07 -21.80
N ALA A 278 -6.74 12.16 -20.85
CA ALA A 278 -6.40 10.75 -20.99
C ALA A 278 -7.11 10.13 -22.22
N GLN A 279 -8.35 10.51 -22.48
CA GLN A 279 -9.08 10.08 -23.68
C GLN A 279 -8.45 10.60 -24.99
N VAL A 280 -7.76 11.73 -24.98
CA VAL A 280 -6.96 12.19 -26.14
C VAL A 280 -5.76 11.28 -26.37
N ILE A 281 -5.11 10.80 -25.31
CA ILE A 281 -4.01 9.83 -25.40
C ILE A 281 -4.50 8.52 -26.04
N ASP A 282 -5.69 8.06 -25.66
CA ASP A 282 -6.33 6.85 -26.18
C ASP A 282 -6.99 7.03 -27.56
N LYS A 283 -6.81 8.20 -28.19
CA LYS A 283 -7.38 8.60 -29.50
C LYS A 283 -8.91 8.69 -29.54
N GLN A 284 -9.58 8.66 -28.38
CA GLN A 284 -11.03 8.76 -28.23
C GLN A 284 -11.54 10.20 -28.37
N LYS A 285 -10.72 11.19 -28.00
CA LYS A 285 -11.04 12.62 -28.12
C LYS A 285 -9.96 13.39 -28.88
N SER A 286 -10.34 14.59 -29.32
CA SER A 286 -9.53 15.56 -30.05
C SER A 286 -9.49 16.90 -29.31
N ALA A 287 -8.61 17.82 -29.73
CA ALA A 287 -8.57 19.17 -29.15
C ALA A 287 -9.91 19.90 -29.29
N GLY A 288 -10.65 19.66 -30.37
CA GLY A 288 -11.95 20.30 -30.63
C GLY A 288 -13.02 20.00 -29.58
N ASP A 289 -12.94 18.84 -28.91
CA ASP A 289 -13.87 18.44 -27.85
C ASP A 289 -13.76 19.33 -26.59
N PHE A 290 -12.72 20.14 -26.48
CA PHE A 290 -12.47 21.04 -25.35
C PHE A 290 -12.87 22.49 -25.65
N SER A 291 -13.27 22.80 -26.89
CA SER A 291 -13.68 24.14 -27.32
C SER A 291 -14.73 24.78 -26.40
N PRO A 292 -15.76 24.05 -25.91
CA PRO A 292 -16.77 24.64 -25.01
C PRO A 292 -16.20 25.13 -23.67
N PHE A 293 -15.14 24.50 -23.17
CA PHE A 293 -14.49 24.85 -21.89
C PHE A 293 -13.41 25.93 -22.06
N LEU A 294 -12.84 26.01 -23.26
CA LEU A 294 -11.82 26.99 -23.65
C LEU A 294 -12.43 28.22 -24.34
N CYS A 295 -13.77 28.32 -24.39
CA CYS A 295 -14.48 29.40 -25.08
C CYS A 295 -14.02 29.57 -26.54
N ASN A 296 -13.90 28.43 -27.23
CA ASN A 296 -13.41 28.27 -28.60
C ASN A 296 -11.96 28.73 -28.82
N ASN A 297 -11.19 28.93 -27.74
CA ASN A 297 -9.77 29.22 -27.82
C ASN A 297 -8.90 27.96 -27.69
N LEU A 298 -8.76 27.21 -28.79
CA LEU A 298 -7.90 26.02 -28.85
C LEU A 298 -6.39 26.32 -28.79
N ASN A 299 -6.01 27.60 -28.73
CA ASN A 299 -4.64 28.05 -28.54
C ASN A 299 -4.39 28.55 -27.11
N ALA A 300 -5.23 28.14 -26.15
CA ALA A 300 -5.00 28.39 -24.73
C ALA A 300 -3.60 27.91 -24.31
N ASN A 301 -3.00 28.66 -23.38
CA ASN A 301 -1.64 28.42 -22.93
C ASN A 301 -1.57 27.16 -22.05
N VAL A 302 -0.66 26.24 -22.36
CA VAL A 302 -0.41 25.03 -21.60
C VAL A 302 0.98 25.11 -20.98
N LEU A 303 1.06 25.17 -19.66
CA LEU A 303 2.32 25.13 -18.92
C LEU A 303 2.66 23.70 -18.53
N LEU A 304 3.78 23.19 -19.04
CA LEU A 304 4.25 21.83 -18.89
C LEU A 304 5.41 21.76 -17.89
N ASN A 305 5.22 20.99 -16.81
CA ASN A 305 6.23 20.78 -15.76
C ASN A 305 6.89 22.10 -15.28
N ASP A 306 6.07 23.14 -15.16
CA ASP A 306 6.42 24.48 -14.65
C ASP A 306 7.52 25.24 -15.42
N LYS A 307 7.90 24.79 -16.63
CA LYS A 307 8.99 25.40 -17.41
C LYS A 307 8.69 25.58 -18.89
N ASP A 308 8.09 24.57 -19.52
CA ASP A 308 7.86 24.60 -20.97
C ASP A 308 6.44 25.09 -21.24
N THR A 309 6.24 25.98 -22.20
CA THR A 309 4.90 26.41 -22.64
C THR A 309 4.56 25.81 -24.01
N ASP A 310 3.31 25.43 -24.18
CA ASP A 310 2.79 24.87 -25.42
C ASP A 310 1.38 25.41 -25.68
N SER A 311 0.89 25.33 -26.92
CA SER A 311 -0.52 25.62 -27.21
C SER A 311 -1.37 24.37 -26.97
N PHE A 312 -2.62 24.54 -26.56
CA PHE A 312 -3.49 23.39 -26.26
C PHE A 312 -3.66 22.43 -27.45
N SER A 313 -3.87 22.97 -28.65
CA SER A 313 -3.96 22.19 -29.89
C SER A 313 -2.68 21.40 -30.21
N HIS A 314 -1.51 22.02 -30.03
CA HIS A 314 -0.22 21.39 -30.28
C HIS A 314 0.10 20.33 -29.21
N PHE A 315 -0.18 20.63 -27.94
CA PHE A 315 -0.06 19.68 -26.85
C PHE A 315 -0.94 18.43 -27.06
N CYS A 316 -2.22 18.60 -27.39
CA CYS A 316 -3.13 17.48 -27.68
C CYS A 316 -2.62 16.60 -28.84
N SER A 317 -2.06 17.22 -29.88
CA SER A 317 -1.48 16.50 -31.02
C SER A 317 -0.25 15.69 -30.62
N ARG A 318 0.58 16.22 -29.72
CA ARG A 318 1.79 15.56 -29.21
C ARG A 318 1.51 14.36 -28.31
N ILE A 319 0.43 14.38 -27.53
CA ILE A 319 0.10 13.30 -26.59
C ILE A 319 -0.78 12.22 -27.21
N ARG A 320 -1.47 12.54 -28.33
CA ARG A 320 -2.41 11.61 -28.98
C ARG A 320 -1.71 10.33 -29.42
N GLY A 321 -2.21 9.18 -28.97
CA GLY A 321 -1.68 7.86 -29.30
C GLY A 321 -0.44 7.45 -28.50
N LYS A 322 0.07 8.30 -27.59
CA LYS A 322 1.23 7.96 -26.75
C LYS A 322 0.78 7.25 -25.46
N LYS A 323 0.43 5.97 -25.56
CA LYS A 323 -0.07 5.15 -24.42
C LYS A 323 0.84 5.10 -23.19
N ARG A 324 2.13 5.44 -23.33
CA ARG A 324 3.10 5.52 -22.23
C ARG A 324 3.18 6.91 -21.58
N PHE A 325 2.43 7.89 -22.08
CA PHE A 325 2.38 9.23 -21.52
C PHE A 325 1.39 9.26 -20.35
N LYS A 326 1.87 9.62 -19.16
CA LYS A 326 1.05 9.66 -17.93
C LYS A 326 0.98 11.07 -17.38
N ILE A 327 -0.23 11.63 -17.35
CA ILE A 327 -0.51 12.93 -16.74
C ILE A 327 -0.69 12.73 -15.23
N GLU A 328 0.13 13.38 -14.42
CA GLU A 328 0.10 13.31 -12.96
C GLU A 328 -0.89 14.30 -12.37
N LEU A 329 -0.87 15.54 -12.87
CA LEU A 329 -1.68 16.64 -12.36
C LEU A 329 -2.12 17.55 -13.50
N VAL A 330 -3.35 18.04 -13.40
CA VAL A 330 -3.89 19.13 -14.22
C VAL A 330 -4.43 20.18 -13.25
N ASN A 331 -4.17 21.45 -13.52
CA ASN A 331 -4.74 22.57 -12.79
C ASN A 331 -5.21 23.62 -13.81
N LEU A 332 -6.50 23.98 -13.76
CA LEU A 332 -7.13 24.89 -14.71
C LEU A 332 -7.27 26.29 -14.10
N ILE A 333 -6.71 27.29 -14.79
CA ILE A 333 -6.91 28.68 -14.45
C ILE A 333 -8.03 29.24 -15.34
N LYS A 334 -9.14 29.61 -14.69
CA LYS A 334 -10.34 30.13 -15.34
C LYS A 334 -10.42 31.66 -15.22
N ASP A 335 -11.08 32.30 -16.17
CA ASP A 335 -11.38 33.73 -16.10
C ASP A 335 -12.71 34.04 -15.42
N GLN A 336 -13.06 35.33 -15.35
CA GLN A 336 -14.31 35.83 -14.77
C GLN A 336 -15.57 35.30 -15.46
N ASN A 337 -15.44 34.77 -16.68
CA ASN A 337 -16.53 34.18 -17.45
C ASN A 337 -16.55 32.64 -17.37
N GLY A 338 -15.65 32.03 -16.58
CA GLY A 338 -15.54 30.57 -16.43
C GLY A 338 -14.74 29.88 -17.54
N CYS A 339 -14.19 30.62 -18.50
CA CYS A 339 -13.37 30.10 -19.59
C CYS A 339 -11.98 29.72 -19.08
N VAL A 340 -11.48 28.55 -19.46
CA VAL A 340 -10.10 28.13 -19.15
C VAL A 340 -9.11 28.96 -19.99
N LYS A 341 -8.25 29.74 -19.33
CA LYS A 341 -7.21 30.57 -19.99
C LYS A 341 -5.83 29.93 -19.98
N GLU A 342 -5.49 29.25 -18.90
CA GLU A 342 -4.20 28.58 -18.73
C GLU A 342 -4.39 27.21 -18.12
N ILE A 343 -3.67 26.22 -18.65
CA ILE A 343 -3.74 24.82 -18.25
C ILE A 343 -2.36 24.41 -17.77
N ARG A 344 -2.21 24.09 -16.48
CA ARG A 344 -0.94 23.61 -15.94
C ARG A 344 -0.95 22.10 -15.86
N ILE A 345 0.00 21.46 -16.52
CA ILE A 345 0.08 20.00 -16.62
C ILE A 345 1.43 19.54 -16.10
N ARG A 346 1.38 18.61 -15.13
CA ARG A 346 2.55 17.84 -14.72
C ARG A 346 2.45 16.41 -15.23
N TYR A 347 3.54 15.90 -15.77
CA TYR A 347 3.63 14.55 -16.31
C TYR A 347 5.00 13.93 -15.99
N ASP A 348 5.05 12.61 -15.94
CA ASP A 348 6.28 11.87 -15.64
C ASP A 348 7.30 12.00 -16.79
N LYS A 349 8.42 12.69 -16.54
CA LYS A 349 9.51 12.89 -17.52
C LYS A 349 10.30 11.60 -17.79
N LYS A 350 10.24 10.58 -16.94
CA LYS A 350 11.02 9.33 -17.12
C LYS A 350 10.71 8.61 -18.44
N PHE A 351 9.54 8.88 -19.04
CA PHE A 351 9.09 8.23 -20.26
C PHE A 351 9.27 9.05 -21.55
N LEU A 352 9.81 10.27 -21.47
CA LEU A 352 10.08 11.13 -22.63
C LEU A 352 11.55 11.11 -23.08
N GLY A 353 12.40 10.32 -22.41
CA GLY A 353 13.79 10.11 -22.78
C GLY A 353 13.98 9.06 -23.87
N ILE A 354 13.39 9.25 -25.05
CA ILE A 354 13.90 8.76 -26.33
C ILE A 354 13.49 9.78 -27.40
N PHE A 355 14.31 10.82 -27.56
CA PHE A 355 14.44 11.58 -28.80
C PHE A 355 15.93 11.77 -29.05
#